data_AF-A0A9N9SN19-F1
#
_entry.id   AF-A0A9N9SN19-F1
#
_cell.length_a   1.000
_cell.length_b   1.000
_cell.length_c   1.000
_cell.angle_alpha   90.00
_cell.angle_beta   90.00
_cell.angle_gamma   90.00
#
_symmetry.space_group_name_H-M   'P 1'
#
loop_
_entity.id
_entity.type
_entity.pdbx_description
1 polymer ?
#
loop_
_entity_poly.entity_id
_entity_poly.type
_entity_poly.pdbx_seq_one_letter_code
_entity_poly.pdbx_strand_id
1 'polypeptide(L)'
;MCDCCGHICVEVKCPYLLKDLSFAEYIDENNSFLGYHKRDKAVILLEPEHSYYYQVQMRMHVTKSKFCYFVVWSPNHSISIKIHAVVLFWNENFPRAHEFHKRVVLPELLGRYFTKGNHLKQNWCLCNSVDDGRPMIKCLNDDCEIQWFHLNCIGLSDVPEAKWTCQYCPS
;
A
#
# COMPACT_ATOMS: atom_id res chain seq x y z
N MET A 1 -30.34 13.71 9.88
CA MET A 1 -29.53 14.02 8.68
C MET A 1 -30.08 15.34 8.13
N CYS A 2 -29.28 16.39 7.98
CA CYS A 2 -29.76 17.71 7.49
C CYS A 2 -29.29 17.96 6.06
N ASP A 3 -30.21 18.39 5.19
CA ASP A 3 -29.92 18.84 3.82
C ASP A 3 -29.05 20.11 3.74
N CYS A 4 -28.75 20.71 4.89
CA CYS A 4 -28.02 21.97 5.02
C CYS A 4 -26.49 21.82 5.23
N CYS A 5 -26.00 20.67 5.67
CA CYS A 5 -24.61 20.54 6.19
C CYS A 5 -23.60 19.97 5.19
N GLY A 6 -24.07 19.39 4.07
CA GLY A 6 -23.22 18.62 3.16
C GLY A 6 -22.74 17.29 3.77
N HIS A 7 -22.17 16.42 2.93
CA HIS A 7 -21.54 15.18 3.40
C HIS A 7 -20.12 15.50 3.88
N ILE A 8 -19.83 15.06 5.11
CA ILE A 8 -18.49 15.10 5.70
C ILE A 8 -18.01 13.66 5.81
N CYS A 9 -16.80 13.37 5.30
CA CYS A 9 -16.16 12.10 5.55
C CYS A 9 -15.38 12.14 6.86
N VAL A 10 -15.41 11.04 7.60
CA VAL A 10 -14.50 10.78 8.72
C VAL A 10 -13.88 9.41 8.49
N GLU A 11 -12.56 9.35 8.57
CA GLU A 11 -11.77 8.13 8.46
C GLU A 11 -10.92 8.03 9.72
N VAL A 12 -11.08 6.94 10.49
CA VAL A 12 -10.37 6.75 11.77
C VAL A 12 -9.35 5.63 11.62
N LYS A 13 -8.11 5.86 12.04
CA LYS A 13 -7.04 4.85 12.11
C LYS A 13 -6.43 4.82 13.51
N CYS A 14 -6.17 3.60 13.98
CA CYS A 14 -5.54 3.35 15.28
C CYS A 14 -4.29 2.51 15.08
N PRO A 15 -3.13 3.10 14.72
CA PRO A 15 -1.92 2.34 14.52
C PRO A 15 -1.44 1.77 15.85
N TYR A 16 -1.12 0.48 15.86
CA TYR A 16 -0.72 -0.26 17.05
C TYR A 16 0.49 0.39 17.76
N LEU A 17 1.48 0.86 17.01
CA LEU A 17 2.71 1.46 17.53
C LEU A 17 2.46 2.76 18.32
N LEU A 18 1.45 3.57 17.97
CA LEU A 18 1.14 4.82 18.69
C LEU A 18 0.58 4.60 20.11
N LYS A 19 0.37 3.35 20.52
CA LYS A 19 0.04 3.04 21.90
C LYS A 19 1.20 3.42 22.84
N ASP A 20 2.42 3.14 22.40
CA ASP A 20 3.63 3.23 23.21
C ASP A 20 4.59 4.35 22.72
N LEU A 21 4.32 4.92 21.53
CA LEU A 21 5.11 6.01 20.93
C LEU A 21 4.36 7.36 20.97
N SER A 22 5.14 8.44 20.99
CA SER A 22 4.69 9.78 20.60
C SER A 22 4.46 9.87 19.09
N PHE A 23 3.78 10.93 18.62
CA PHE A 23 3.66 11.17 17.19
C PHE A 23 5.01 11.41 16.50
N ALA A 24 5.98 12.03 17.18
CA ALA A 24 7.29 12.28 16.60
C ALA A 24 8.03 10.96 16.35
N GLU A 25 8.06 10.08 17.36
CA GLU A 25 8.67 8.76 17.24
C GLU A 25 7.95 7.90 16.19
N TYR A 26 6.62 7.92 16.17
CA TYR A 26 5.86 7.17 15.18
C TYR A 26 6.08 7.65 13.75
N ILE A 27 6.29 8.95 13.53
CA ILE A 27 6.60 9.50 12.20
C ILE A 27 7.93 8.96 11.67
N ASP A 28 8.90 8.71 12.56
CA ASP A 28 10.22 8.19 12.19
C ASP A 28 10.23 6.67 11.94
N GLU A 29 9.11 5.96 12.20
CA GLU A 29 8.97 4.54 11.90
C GLU A 29 8.81 4.27 10.39
N ASN A 30 9.46 3.21 9.89
CA ASN A 30 9.42 2.82 8.47
C ASN A 30 7.99 2.59 7.92
N ASN A 31 7.05 2.19 8.78
CA ASN A 31 5.65 1.92 8.42
C ASN A 31 4.69 3.05 8.84
N SER A 32 5.23 4.24 9.12
CA SER A 32 4.41 5.42 9.35
C SER A 32 3.62 5.79 8.11
N PHE A 33 2.36 6.19 8.33
CA PHE A 33 1.57 6.89 7.31
C PHE A 33 1.53 8.40 7.52
N LEU A 34 2.17 8.90 8.59
CA LEU A 34 2.24 10.31 8.94
C LEU A 34 3.61 10.88 8.61
N GLY A 35 3.63 12.18 8.34
CA GLY A 35 4.86 12.95 8.30
C GLY A 35 4.61 14.43 8.52
N TYR A 36 5.62 15.24 8.23
CA TYR A 36 5.60 16.68 8.47
C TYR A 36 5.41 17.47 7.19
N HIS A 37 4.68 18.59 7.27
CA HIS A 37 4.57 19.50 6.16
C HIS A 37 5.93 20.11 5.80
N LYS A 38 6.29 20.08 4.51
CA LYS A 38 7.61 20.50 4.00
C LYS A 38 8.04 21.92 4.42
N ARG A 39 7.08 22.82 4.66
CA ARG A 39 7.33 24.23 5.03
C ARG A 39 7.12 24.51 6.52
N ASP A 40 6.47 23.60 7.24
CA ASP A 40 6.17 23.79 8.66
C ASP A 40 6.20 22.43 9.37
N LYS A 41 7.30 22.17 10.07
CA LYS A 41 7.51 20.92 10.80
C LYS A 41 6.63 20.78 12.04
N ALA A 42 5.89 21.81 12.45
CA ALA A 42 4.89 21.68 13.50
C ALA A 42 3.58 21.07 13.00
N VAL A 43 3.37 21.01 11.67
CA VAL A 43 2.14 20.49 11.06
C VAL A 43 2.34 19.05 10.61
N ILE A 44 1.63 18.14 11.27
CA ILE A 44 1.54 16.72 10.89
C ILE A 44 0.52 16.56 9.76
N LEU A 45 0.85 15.74 8.77
CA LEU A 45 -0.01 15.40 7.64
C LEU A 45 -0.07 13.87 7.43
N LEU A 46 -1.11 13.42 6.72
CA LEU A 46 -1.13 12.09 6.13
C LEU A 46 -0.29 12.13 4.84
N GLU A 47 0.70 11.25 4.73
CA GLU A 47 1.60 11.21 3.58
C GLU A 47 0.82 11.00 2.26
N PRO A 48 0.95 11.88 1.24
CA PRO A 48 0.17 11.80 0.01
C PRO A 48 0.40 10.53 -0.81
N GLU A 49 1.55 9.89 -0.63
CA GLU A 49 1.92 8.64 -1.32
C GLU A 49 1.43 7.39 -0.56
N HIS A 50 1.01 7.53 0.70
CA HIS A 50 0.54 6.40 1.49
C HIS A 50 -0.86 5.93 1.06
N SER A 51 -1.10 4.61 1.08
CA SER A 51 -2.36 3.98 0.64
C SER A 51 -3.64 4.56 1.29
N TYR A 52 -3.56 5.00 2.55
CA TYR A 52 -4.67 5.68 3.23
C TYR A 52 -5.06 7.01 2.60
N TYR A 53 -4.12 7.74 2.00
CA TYR A 53 -4.44 8.97 1.28
C TYR A 53 -5.34 8.67 0.07
N TYR A 54 -5.02 7.60 -0.66
CA TYR A 54 -5.84 7.09 -1.76
C TYR A 54 -7.23 6.68 -1.27
N GLN A 55 -7.33 5.94 -0.16
CA GLN A 55 -8.63 5.57 0.43
C GLN A 55 -9.50 6.80 0.72
N VAL A 56 -8.91 7.82 1.36
CA VAL A 56 -9.61 9.05 1.73
C VAL A 56 -10.07 9.85 0.51
N GLN A 57 -9.20 10.04 -0.49
CA GLN A 57 -9.55 10.75 -1.73
C GLN A 57 -10.68 10.05 -2.49
N MET A 58 -10.59 8.73 -2.64
CA MET A 58 -11.62 7.94 -3.34
C MET A 58 -12.96 8.00 -2.60
N ARG A 59 -12.95 7.89 -1.26
CA ARG A 59 -14.17 7.99 -0.44
C ARG A 59 -14.83 9.37 -0.56
N MET A 60 -14.05 10.45 -0.52
CA MET A 60 -14.56 11.80 -0.72
C MET A 60 -15.19 11.98 -2.12
N HIS A 61 -14.57 11.43 -3.16
CA HIS A 61 -15.11 11.52 -4.52
C HIS A 61 -16.47 10.82 -4.63
N VAL A 62 -16.56 9.56 -4.19
CA VAL A 62 -17.80 8.76 -4.25
C VAL A 62 -18.93 9.41 -3.44
N THR A 63 -18.62 9.92 -2.26
CA THR A 63 -19.61 10.55 -1.37
C THR A 63 -19.90 12.01 -1.72
N LYS A 64 -19.18 12.59 -2.70
CA LYS A 64 -19.24 14.02 -3.04
C LYS A 64 -18.92 14.93 -1.84
N SER A 65 -18.07 14.46 -0.93
CA SER A 65 -17.63 15.22 0.24
C SER A 65 -16.49 16.18 -0.14
N LYS A 66 -16.54 17.42 0.35
CA LYS A 66 -15.49 18.42 0.05
C LYS A 66 -14.19 18.19 0.83
N PHE A 67 -14.29 17.55 1.98
CA PHE A 67 -13.17 17.21 2.83
C PHE A 67 -13.49 15.99 3.71
N CYS A 68 -12.43 15.40 4.26
CA CYS A 68 -12.45 14.32 5.22
C CYS A 68 -11.65 14.72 6.46
N TYR A 69 -12.15 14.40 7.64
CA TYR A 69 -11.33 14.37 8.86
C TYR A 69 -10.71 12.99 9.00
N PHE A 70 -9.39 12.92 8.79
CA PHE A 70 -8.61 11.73 9.05
C PHE A 70 -8.13 11.77 10.50
N VAL A 71 -8.75 10.95 11.34
CA VAL A 71 -8.47 10.90 12.77
C VAL A 71 -7.50 9.77 13.05
N VAL A 72 -6.37 10.11 13.64
CA VAL A 72 -5.43 9.12 14.18
C VAL A 72 -5.60 9.10 15.68
N TRP A 73 -5.91 7.92 16.20
CA TRP A 73 -6.24 7.74 17.61
C TRP A 73 -5.40 6.64 18.25
N SER A 74 -4.94 6.89 19.46
CA SER A 74 -4.44 5.91 20.42
C SER A 74 -4.94 6.29 21.82
N PRO A 75 -4.81 5.42 22.84
CA PRO A 75 -5.24 5.74 24.20
C PRO A 75 -4.59 7.01 24.77
N ASN A 76 -3.36 7.30 24.37
CA ASN A 76 -2.55 8.41 24.90
C ASN A 76 -2.52 9.63 23.96
N HIS A 77 -2.80 9.45 22.67
CA HIS A 77 -2.61 10.47 21.65
C HIS A 77 -3.79 10.51 20.68
N SER A 78 -4.20 11.70 20.26
CA SER A 78 -5.14 11.83 19.15
C SER A 78 -4.85 13.07 18.32
N ILE A 79 -5.02 12.97 17.01
CA ILE A 79 -4.93 14.08 16.08
C ILE A 79 -6.00 13.95 15.00
N SER A 80 -6.55 15.08 14.57
CA SER A 80 -7.47 15.17 13.44
C SER A 80 -6.82 15.97 12.32
N ILE A 81 -6.68 15.34 11.16
CA ILE A 81 -6.05 15.92 9.97
C ILE A 81 -7.16 16.18 8.95
N LYS A 82 -7.34 17.43 8.54
CA LYS A 82 -8.32 17.80 7.52
C LYS A 82 -7.73 17.63 6.13
N ILE A 83 -8.31 16.73 5.35
CA ILE A 83 -7.87 16.43 3.97
C ILE A 83 -8.95 16.92 3.01
N HIS A 84 -8.57 17.72 2.02
CA HIS A 84 -9.49 18.23 1.01
C HIS A 84 -9.55 17.30 -0.21
N ALA A 85 -10.72 17.23 -0.83
CA ALA A 85 -10.89 16.50 -2.08
C ALA A 85 -10.05 17.13 -3.20
N VAL A 86 -9.31 16.30 -3.93
CA VAL A 86 -8.48 16.71 -5.06
C VAL A 86 -9.04 16.08 -6.34
N VAL A 87 -9.65 16.89 -7.21
CA VAL A 87 -10.31 16.40 -8.43
C VAL A 87 -9.31 15.75 -9.39
N LEU A 88 -8.12 16.33 -9.54
CA LEU A 88 -7.07 15.78 -10.41
C LEU A 88 -6.63 14.38 -9.98
N PHE A 89 -6.57 14.14 -8.67
CA PHE A 89 -6.23 12.83 -8.11
C PHE A 89 -7.18 11.74 -8.60
N TRP A 90 -8.48 12.02 -8.67
CA TRP A 90 -9.46 11.09 -9.22
C TRP A 90 -9.24 10.84 -10.72
N ASN A 91 -9.06 11.91 -11.50
CA ASN A 91 -8.89 11.80 -12.95
C ASN A 91 -7.67 10.95 -13.33
N GLU A 92 -6.61 11.00 -12.52
CA GLU A 92 -5.40 10.20 -12.71
C GLU A 92 -5.57 8.74 -12.26
N ASN A 93 -6.23 8.50 -11.12
CA ASN A 93 -6.27 7.18 -10.49
C ASN A 93 -7.47 6.32 -10.89
N PHE A 94 -8.61 6.93 -11.26
CA PHE A 94 -9.81 6.20 -11.67
C PHE A 94 -9.56 5.28 -12.88
N PRO A 95 -8.91 5.72 -13.98
CA PRO A 95 -8.65 4.84 -15.12
C PRO A 95 -7.83 3.61 -14.73
N ARG A 96 -6.85 3.77 -13.85
CA ARG A 96 -6.01 2.66 -13.34
C ARG A 96 -6.83 1.68 -12.51
N ALA A 97 -7.61 2.20 -11.56
CA ALA A 97 -8.49 1.38 -10.72
C ALA A 97 -9.55 0.65 -11.54
N HIS A 98 -10.10 1.30 -12.56
CA HIS A 98 -11.10 0.73 -13.46
C HIS A 98 -10.51 -0.36 -14.36
N GLU A 99 -9.31 -0.18 -14.90
CA GLU A 99 -8.62 -1.23 -15.66
C GLU A 99 -8.25 -2.42 -14.76
N PHE A 100 -7.76 -2.17 -13.54
CA PHE A 100 -7.50 -3.23 -12.57
C PHE A 100 -8.79 -4.00 -12.23
N HIS A 101 -9.90 -3.28 -12.00
CA HIS A 101 -11.19 -3.90 -11.77
C HIS A 101 -11.62 -4.79 -12.94
N LYS A 102 -11.49 -4.31 -14.17
CA LYS A 102 -11.86 -5.06 -15.37
C LYS A 102 -10.99 -6.27 -15.64
N ARG A 103 -9.67 -6.15 -15.46
CA ARG A 103 -8.69 -7.17 -15.86
C ARG A 103 -8.37 -8.16 -14.76
N VAL A 104 -8.52 -7.77 -13.50
CA VAL A 104 -8.13 -8.60 -12.35
C VAL A 104 -9.34 -8.93 -11.49
N VAL A 105 -10.04 -7.93 -10.97
CA VAL A 105 -11.13 -8.15 -10.01
C VAL A 105 -12.32 -8.89 -10.64
N LEU A 106 -12.80 -8.46 -11.81
CA LEU A 106 -13.95 -9.08 -12.46
C LEU A 106 -13.69 -10.55 -12.84
N PRO A 107 -12.58 -10.91 -13.51
CA PRO A 107 -12.27 -12.32 -13.81
C PRO A 107 -12.12 -13.17 -12.54
N GLU A 108 -11.54 -12.60 -11.48
CA GLU A 108 -11.40 -13.29 -10.20
C GLU A 108 -12.75 -13.51 -9.52
N LEU A 109 -13.63 -12.50 -9.48
CA LEU A 109 -14.96 -12.63 -8.86
C LEU A 109 -15.88 -13.61 -9.60
N LEU A 110 -15.88 -13.56 -10.94
CA LEU A 110 -16.80 -14.36 -11.75
C LEU A 110 -16.30 -15.80 -11.94
N GLY A 111 -15.01 -15.97 -12.16
CA GLY A 111 -14.43 -17.25 -12.56
C GLY A 111 -13.36 -17.78 -11.63
N ARG A 112 -12.90 -16.99 -10.65
CA ARG A 112 -11.66 -17.24 -9.91
C ARG A 112 -10.50 -17.50 -10.86
N TYR A 113 -10.42 -16.70 -11.93
CA TYR A 113 -9.50 -16.95 -13.04
C TYR A 113 -8.05 -17.12 -12.57
N PHE A 114 -7.64 -16.33 -11.57
CA PHE A 114 -6.29 -16.40 -11.02
C PHE A 114 -6.17 -17.46 -9.93
N THR A 115 -7.19 -17.64 -9.07
CA THR A 115 -7.07 -18.57 -7.92
C THR A 115 -7.49 -20.02 -8.20
N LYS A 116 -8.31 -20.30 -9.23
CA LYS A 116 -8.76 -21.67 -9.59
C LYS A 116 -7.96 -22.30 -10.73
N GLY A 117 -7.36 -21.51 -11.62
CA GLY A 117 -6.58 -22.05 -12.73
C GLY A 117 -5.20 -22.52 -12.27
N ASN A 118 -4.64 -23.55 -12.91
CA ASN A 118 -3.21 -23.94 -12.80
C ASN A 118 -2.25 -22.82 -13.27
N HIS A 119 -2.74 -21.60 -13.50
CA HIS A 119 -2.00 -20.42 -13.95
C HIS A 119 -1.07 -19.82 -12.88
N LEU A 120 -1.23 -20.22 -11.61
CA LEU A 120 -0.30 -19.90 -10.53
C LEU A 120 0.82 -20.94 -10.36
N LYS A 121 0.92 -21.96 -11.23
CA LYS A 121 2.19 -22.70 -11.39
C LYS A 121 3.20 -21.83 -12.14
N GLN A 122 3.48 -20.64 -11.63
CA GLN A 122 4.77 -20.03 -11.86
C GLN A 122 5.71 -20.69 -10.85
N ASN A 123 6.63 -21.51 -11.36
CA ASN A 123 7.68 -22.13 -10.56
C ASN A 123 8.73 -21.07 -10.19
N TRP A 124 8.28 -20.04 -9.47
CA TRP A 124 9.18 -19.09 -8.85
C TRP A 124 9.82 -19.76 -7.65
N CYS A 125 11.12 -19.50 -7.49
CA CYS A 125 11.95 -20.04 -6.44
C CYS A 125 12.15 -21.57 -6.49
N LEU A 126 13.27 -22.02 -5.92
CA LEU A 126 13.67 -23.42 -5.82
C LEU A 126 12.65 -24.32 -5.11
N CYS A 127 11.80 -23.73 -4.26
CA CYS A 127 10.80 -24.48 -3.51
C CYS A 127 9.55 -24.86 -4.33
N ASN A 128 9.40 -24.36 -5.57
CA ASN A 128 8.23 -24.55 -6.43
C ASN A 128 6.90 -24.30 -5.70
N SER A 129 6.92 -23.43 -4.70
CA SER A 129 5.73 -23.03 -3.96
C SER A 129 5.05 -21.89 -4.69
N VAL A 130 3.74 -21.77 -4.52
CA VAL A 130 3.00 -20.59 -4.99
C VAL A 130 3.51 -19.33 -4.27
N ASP A 131 3.34 -18.18 -4.90
CA ASP A 131 3.56 -16.89 -4.23
C ASP A 131 2.58 -16.77 -3.04
N ASP A 132 3.14 -16.79 -1.84
CA ASP A 132 2.44 -16.69 -0.56
C ASP A 132 2.72 -15.36 0.15
N GLY A 133 3.30 -14.39 -0.56
CA GLY A 133 3.65 -13.08 -0.03
C GLY A 133 4.93 -13.05 0.80
N ARG A 134 5.70 -14.15 0.86
CA ARG A 134 7.04 -14.13 1.46
C ARG A 134 7.97 -13.20 0.68
N PRO A 135 8.93 -12.51 1.34
CA PRO A 135 9.90 -11.66 0.67
C PRO A 135 10.69 -12.42 -0.41
N MET A 136 10.80 -11.84 -1.60
CA MET A 136 11.53 -12.40 -2.73
C MET A 136 12.51 -11.39 -3.34
N ILE A 137 13.55 -11.90 -3.99
CA ILE A 137 14.51 -11.12 -4.78
C ILE A 137 14.55 -11.61 -6.23
N LYS A 138 14.64 -10.68 -7.18
CA LYS A 138 14.79 -10.99 -8.61
C LYS A 138 16.28 -11.15 -8.95
N CYS A 139 16.62 -12.23 -9.64
CA CYS A 139 17.92 -12.40 -10.30
C CYS A 139 18.09 -11.37 -11.41
N LEU A 140 19.27 -10.78 -11.50
CA LEU A 140 19.59 -9.78 -12.52
C LEU A 140 19.89 -10.34 -13.90
N ASN A 141 20.21 -11.63 -14.00
CA ASN A 141 20.33 -12.26 -15.29
C ASN A 141 18.91 -12.42 -15.87
N ASP A 142 18.60 -11.66 -16.93
CA ASP A 142 17.28 -11.67 -17.56
C ASP A 142 16.93 -13.03 -18.20
N ASP A 143 17.95 -13.85 -18.53
CA ASP A 143 17.80 -15.21 -19.04
C ASP A 143 17.67 -16.26 -17.92
N CYS A 144 17.56 -15.85 -16.66
CA CYS A 144 17.35 -16.77 -15.54
C CYS A 144 15.99 -17.48 -15.68
N GLU A 145 16.00 -18.82 -15.71
CA GLU A 145 14.75 -19.60 -15.79
C GLU A 145 13.84 -19.41 -14.56
N ILE A 146 14.44 -19.23 -13.37
CA ILE A 146 13.71 -19.16 -12.10
C ILE A 146 13.32 -17.72 -11.77
N GLN A 147 14.07 -16.71 -12.22
CA GLN A 147 13.90 -15.26 -12.01
C GLN A 147 13.75 -14.76 -10.56
N TRP A 148 12.82 -15.28 -9.77
CA TRP A 148 12.49 -14.84 -8.41
C TRP A 148 12.80 -15.92 -7.37
N PHE A 149 13.36 -15.52 -6.24
CA PHE A 149 13.75 -16.41 -5.16
C PHE A 149 13.29 -15.86 -3.81
N HIS A 150 12.63 -16.67 -2.99
CA HIS A 150 12.38 -16.30 -1.59
C HIS A 150 13.72 -16.10 -0.88
N LEU A 151 13.87 -15.01 -0.12
CA LEU A 151 15.11 -14.70 0.60
C LEU A 151 15.59 -15.89 1.44
N ASN A 152 14.68 -16.48 2.24
CA ASN A 152 14.99 -17.64 3.08
C ASN A 152 15.39 -18.89 2.28
N CYS A 153 14.87 -19.08 1.06
CA CYS A 153 15.21 -20.25 0.23
C CYS A 153 16.63 -20.17 -0.35
N ILE A 154 17.23 -18.98 -0.35
CA ILE A 154 18.62 -18.73 -0.76
C ILE A 154 19.50 -18.28 0.42
N GLY A 155 19.00 -18.39 1.66
CA GLY A 155 19.74 -18.08 2.88
C GLY A 155 19.93 -16.58 3.18
N LEU A 156 19.12 -15.71 2.57
CA LEU A 156 19.10 -14.28 2.88
C LEU A 156 18.02 -13.97 3.91
N SER A 157 18.32 -13.09 4.87
CA SER A 157 17.33 -12.51 5.78
C SER A 157 16.65 -11.28 5.19
N ASP A 158 17.39 -10.49 4.40
CA ASP A 158 16.98 -9.22 3.83
C ASP A 158 17.47 -9.07 2.39
N VAL A 159 16.84 -8.15 1.66
CA VAL A 159 17.26 -7.81 0.29
C VAL A 159 18.62 -7.09 0.36
N PRO A 160 19.68 -7.56 -0.33
CA PRO A 160 20.97 -6.88 -0.35
C PRO A 160 20.86 -5.51 -1.02
N GLU A 161 21.65 -4.54 -0.57
CA GLU A 161 21.75 -3.21 -1.23
C GLU A 161 22.38 -3.32 -2.64
N ALA A 162 23.24 -4.33 -2.84
CA ALA A 162 23.89 -4.59 -4.10
C ALA A 162 23.02 -5.40 -5.06
N LYS A 163 23.30 -5.21 -6.34
CA LYS A 163 22.80 -6.04 -7.44
C LYS A 163 23.04 -7.54 -7.17
N TRP A 164 21.98 -8.34 -7.18
CA TRP A 164 22.03 -9.77 -6.88
C TRP A 164 21.76 -10.66 -8.10
N THR A 165 22.61 -11.68 -8.28
CA THR A 165 22.47 -12.72 -9.30
C THR A 165 22.48 -14.08 -8.60
N CYS A 166 21.62 -15.00 -9.01
CA CYS A 166 21.53 -16.31 -8.38
C CYS A 166 22.71 -17.21 -8.77
N GLN A 167 23.05 -18.17 -7.91
CA GLN A 167 24.13 -19.14 -8.16
C GLN A 167 23.82 -20.15 -9.28
N TYR A 168 22.59 -20.17 -9.80
CA TYR A 168 22.13 -21.08 -10.84
C TYR A 168 22.25 -20.49 -12.24
N CYS A 169 22.53 -19.19 -12.34
CA CYS A 169 22.84 -18.56 -13.61
C CYS A 169 24.29 -18.85 -14.00
N PRO A 170 24.58 -19.09 -15.28
CA PRO A 170 25.96 -19.10 -15.76
C PRO A 170 26.61 -17.75 -15.46
N SER A 171 27.84 -17.80 -14.96
CA SER A 171 28.71 -16.63 -14.76
C SER A 171 29.23 -16.07 -16.07
#